data_AF-A0A1V2H9K6-F1
#
_entry.id   AF-A0A1V2H9K6-F1
#
_cell.length_a   1.000
_cell.length_b   1.000
_cell.length_c   1.000
_cell.angle_alpha   90.00
_cell.angle_beta   90.00
_cell.angle_gamma   90.00
#
_symmetry.space_group_name_H-M   'P 1'
#
loop_
_entity.id
_entity.type
_entity.pdbx_description
1 polymer ?
#
loop_
_entity_poly.entity_id
_entity_poly.type
_entity_poly.pdbx_seq_one_letter_code
_entity_poly.pdbx_strand_id
1 'polypeptide(L)'
;MDFEHERREEVIQHIYERYGRHGAAIAGTVIRYRARSAVREVGKAMGLSEDVTGRLAKASWGPGREQTLAELASGLGLDPADTR
;
A
#
# COMPACT_ATOMS: atom_id res chain seq x y z
N MET A 1 -23.05 2.89 -3.39
CA MET A 1 -24.23 2.40 -2.65
C MET A 1 -23.67 1.61 -1.50
N ASP A 2 -23.84 2.13 -0.29
CA ASP A 2 -23.22 1.58 0.90
C ASP A 2 -24.28 0.86 1.72
N PHE A 3 -23.91 -0.30 2.26
CA PHE A 3 -24.78 -1.13 3.10
C PHE A 3 -24.18 -1.21 4.50
N GLU A 4 -25.03 -1.44 5.49
CA GLU A 4 -24.60 -1.78 6.84
C GLU A 4 -23.65 -2.98 6.81
N HIS A 5 -22.53 -2.88 7.51
CA HIS A 5 -21.44 -3.87 7.42
C HIS A 5 -21.91 -5.28 7.77
N GLU A 6 -22.75 -5.40 8.81
CA GLU A 6 -23.30 -6.68 9.27
C GLU A 6 -24.28 -7.32 8.27
N ARG A 7 -24.88 -6.51 7.39
CA ARG A 7 -25.88 -6.96 6.41
C ARG A 7 -25.32 -7.17 5.00
N ARG A 8 -24.02 -6.96 4.78
CA ARG A 8 -23.40 -7.15 3.45
C ARG A 8 -23.63 -8.53 2.88
N GLU A 9 -23.59 -9.56 3.72
CA GLU A 9 -23.73 -10.94 3.29
C GLU A 9 -25.15 -11.24 2.78
N GLU A 10 -26.19 -10.75 3.48
CA GLU A 10 -27.60 -10.87 3.06
C GLU A 10 -27.79 -10.32 1.64
N VAL A 11 -27.20 -9.15 1.38
CA VAL A 11 -27.27 -8.50 0.06
C VAL A 11 -26.51 -9.29 -1.01
N ILE A 12 -25.32 -9.81 -0.69
CA ILE A 12 -24.52 -10.60 -1.62
C ILE A 12 -25.29 -11.86 -2.03
N GLN A 13 -25.87 -12.58 -1.06
CA GLN A 13 -26.65 -13.79 -1.34
C GLN A 13 -27.90 -13.47 -2.16
N HIS A 14 -28.64 -12.41 -1.82
CA HIS A 14 -29.80 -11.97 -2.60
C HIS A 14 -29.46 -11.68 -4.08
N ILE A 15 -28.28 -11.10 -4.34
CA ILE A 15 -27.79 -10.87 -5.72
C ILE A 15 -27.51 -12.20 -6.43
N TYR A 16 -26.86 -13.15 -5.75
CA TYR A 16 -26.58 -14.48 -6.34
C TYR A 16 -27.85 -15.30 -6.55
N GLU A 17 -28.81 -15.24 -5.64
CA GLU A 17 -30.13 -15.88 -5.79
C GLU A 17 -30.91 -15.28 -6.97
N ARG A 18 -30.90 -13.96 -7.11
CA ARG A 18 -31.63 -13.25 -8.16
C ARG A 18 -31.03 -13.45 -9.55
N TYR A 19 -29.71 -13.38 -9.69
CA TYR A 19 -29.04 -13.35 -11.00
C TYR A 19 -28.28 -14.63 -11.34
N GLY A 20 -28.18 -15.58 -10.41
CA GLY A 20 -27.45 -16.83 -10.57
C GLY A 20 -25.94 -16.64 -10.62
N ARG A 21 -25.20 -17.75 -10.51
CA ARG A 21 -23.74 -17.74 -10.41
C ARG A 21 -23.02 -17.24 -11.67
N HIS A 22 -23.65 -17.37 -12.83
CA HIS A 22 -23.10 -16.87 -14.09
C HIS A 22 -23.48 -15.40 -14.38
N GLY A 23 -24.46 -14.85 -13.64
CA GLY A 23 -24.93 -13.47 -13.78
C GLY A 23 -24.43 -12.52 -12.69
N ALA A 24 -23.73 -13.03 -11.67
CA ALA A 24 -23.16 -12.24 -10.58
C ALA A 24 -21.72 -12.64 -10.27
N ALA A 25 -20.89 -11.66 -9.92
CA ALA A 25 -19.52 -11.86 -9.50
C ALA A 25 -19.08 -10.79 -8.51
N ILE A 26 -18.12 -11.12 -7.65
CA ILE A 26 -17.45 -10.15 -6.76
C ILE A 26 -16.23 -9.60 -7.50
N ALA A 27 -16.08 -8.27 -7.52
CA ALA A 27 -14.90 -7.63 -8.07
C ALA A 27 -13.66 -7.97 -7.23
N GLY A 28 -12.68 -8.62 -7.87
CA GLY A 28 -11.40 -8.92 -7.23
C GLY A 28 -10.54 -7.67 -7.04
N THR A 29 -9.78 -7.62 -5.95
CA THR A 29 -8.78 -6.57 -5.71
C THR A 29 -7.38 -7.12 -5.96
N VAL A 30 -6.59 -6.45 -6.79
CA VAL A 30 -5.16 -6.77 -6.98
C VAL A 30 -4.33 -5.98 -5.98
N ILE A 31 -3.71 -6.69 -5.04
CA ILE A 31 -2.80 -6.10 -4.06
C ILE A 31 -1.43 -5.95 -4.71
N ARG A 32 -0.87 -4.75 -4.67
CA ARG A 32 0.49 -4.45 -5.15
C ARG A 32 1.27 -3.72 -4.07
N TYR A 33 2.57 -3.92 -4.04
CA TYR A 33 3.45 -3.08 -3.24
C TYR A 33 3.34 -1.63 -3.70
N ARG A 34 3.09 -0.73 -2.74
CA ARG A 34 3.16 0.71 -2.93
C ARG A 34 4.45 1.24 -2.31
N ALA A 35 4.90 2.41 -2.76
CA ALA A 35 6.18 3.03 -2.36
C ALA A 35 6.45 2.93 -0.85
N ARG A 36 5.47 3.27 0.00
CA ARG A 36 5.61 3.21 1.46
C ARG A 36 5.97 1.82 1.99
N SER A 37 5.32 0.77 1.50
CA SER A 37 5.61 -0.61 1.93
C SER A 37 6.91 -1.12 1.31
N ALA A 38 7.16 -0.80 0.04
CA ALA A 38 8.38 -1.19 -0.65
C ALA A 38 9.64 -0.62 0.04
N VAL A 39 9.62 0.65 0.41
CA VAL A 39 10.72 1.32 1.13
C VAL A 39 11.00 0.67 2.49
N ARG A 40 9.95 0.28 3.23
CA ARG A 40 10.13 -0.39 4.53
C ARG A 40 10.76 -1.76 4.39
N GLU A 41 10.22 -2.60 3.51
CA GLU A 41 10.72 -3.98 3.34
C GLU A 41 12.13 -4.00 2.76
N VAL A 42 12.39 -3.20 1.72
CA VAL A 42 13.74 -3.12 1.13
C VAL A 42 14.74 -2.51 2.11
N GLY A 43 14.38 -1.43 2.80
CA GLY A 43 15.26 -0.81 3.78
C GLY A 43 15.62 -1.76 4.93
N LYS A 44 14.64 -2.53 5.42
CA LYS A 44 14.89 -3.58 6.42
C LYS A 44 15.83 -4.66 5.89
N ALA A 45 15.62 -5.13 4.65
CA ALA A 45 16.48 -6.12 4.01
C ALA A 45 17.92 -5.60 3.80
N MET A 46 18.10 -4.29 3.62
CA MET A 46 19.38 -3.61 3.51
C MET A 46 20.03 -3.27 4.87
N GLY A 47 19.40 -3.65 6.00
CA GLY A 47 19.95 -3.42 7.34
C GLY A 47 19.68 -2.03 7.91
N LEU A 48 18.82 -1.22 7.29
CA LEU A 48 18.43 0.08 7.83
C LEU A 48 17.55 -0.09 9.08
N SER A 49 17.69 0.83 10.03
CA SER A 49 16.86 0.84 11.24
C SER A 49 15.38 1.12 10.93
N GLU A 50 14.49 0.69 11.82
CA GLU A 50 13.04 0.97 11.67
C GLU A 50 12.71 2.47 11.68
N ASP A 51 13.51 3.28 12.38
CA ASP A 51 13.37 4.74 12.37
C ASP A 51 13.68 5.32 10.98
N VAL A 52 14.83 4.95 10.41
CA VAL A 52 15.26 5.43 9.09
C VAL A 52 14.28 4.98 8.00
N THR A 53 13.93 3.70 7.97
CA THR A 53 12.94 3.17 7.02
C THR A 53 11.56 3.79 7.23
N GLY A 54 11.19 4.10 8.47
CA GLY A 54 9.94 4.78 8.80
C GLY A 54 9.88 6.20 8.28
N ARG A 55 10.96 6.96 8.41
CA ARG A 55 11.11 8.33 7.90
C ARG A 55 11.07 8.36 6.38
N LEU A 56 11.85 7.51 5.71
CA LEU A 56 11.83 7.39 4.23
C LEU A 56 10.44 7.02 3.70
N ALA A 57 9.79 6.05 4.33
CA ALA A 57 8.46 5.60 3.92
C ALA A 57 7.36 6.66 4.14
N LYS A 58 7.54 7.55 5.14
CA LYS A 58 6.65 8.70 5.34
C LYS A 58 6.90 9.78 4.30
N ALA A 59 8.16 10.03 3.97
CA ALA A 59 8.56 11.02 2.96
C ALA A 59 8.09 10.62 1.55
N SER A 60 7.99 9.32 1.23
CA SER A 60 7.48 8.84 -0.06
C SER A 60 5.98 9.05 -0.29
N TRP A 61 5.27 9.72 0.64
CA TRP A 61 3.83 10.00 0.53
C TRP A 61 3.59 11.47 0.16
N GLY A 62 2.43 11.76 -0.43
CA GLY A 62 2.06 13.12 -0.83
C GLY A 62 3.05 13.70 -1.85
N PRO A 63 3.62 14.91 -1.61
CA PRO A 63 4.59 15.55 -2.50
C PRO A 63 5.84 14.73 -2.81
N GLY A 64 6.19 13.76 -1.96
CA GLY A 64 7.31 12.86 -2.21
C GLY A 64 7.03 11.70 -3.17
N ARG A 65 5.81 11.61 -3.72
CA ARG A 65 5.44 10.56 -4.67
C ARG A 65 6.12 10.72 -6.04
N GLU A 66 6.51 11.94 -6.40
CA GLU A 66 7.20 12.26 -7.65
C GLU A 66 8.73 12.26 -7.50
N GLN A 67 9.22 12.10 -6.28
CA GLN A 67 10.64 12.11 -5.96
C GLN A 67 11.21 10.69 -6.01
N THR A 68 12.46 10.59 -6.44
CA THR A 68 13.28 9.39 -6.33
C THR A 68 13.62 9.10 -4.87
N LEU A 69 13.96 7.85 -4.56
CA LEU A 69 14.38 7.47 -3.21
C LEU A 69 15.64 8.23 -2.76
N ALA A 70 16.55 8.56 -3.68
CA ALA A 70 17.74 9.34 -3.40
C ALA A 70 17.40 10.78 -3.01
N GLU A 71 16.48 11.44 -3.73
CA GLU A 71 16.01 12.79 -3.38
C GLU A 71 15.33 12.81 -2.00
N LEU A 72 14.51 11.80 -1.70
CA LEU A 72 13.86 11.64 -0.40
C LEU A 72 14.89 11.41 0.72
N ALA A 73 15.92 10.60 0.47
CA ALA A 73 16.99 10.33 1.43
C ALA A 73 17.80 11.60 1.72
N SER A 74 18.26 12.30 0.68
CA SER A 74 18.99 13.56 0.80
C SER A 74 18.17 14.62 1.53
N GLY A 75 16.87 14.75 1.23
CA GLY A 75 15.97 15.68 1.92
C GLY A 75 15.76 15.37 3.41
N LEU A 76 16.05 14.14 3.84
CA LEU A 76 16.02 13.70 5.24
C LEU A 76 17.39 13.78 5.93
N GLY A 77 18.41 14.29 5.23
CA GLY A 77 19.79 14.35 5.72
C GLY A 77 20.49 12.99 5.75
N LEU A 78 20.02 12.02 4.96
CA LEU A 78 20.66 10.73 4.76
C LEU A 78 21.56 10.81 3.53
N ASP A 79 22.78 10.28 3.63
CA ASP A 79 23.66 10.14 2.47
C ASP A 79 23.34 8.81 1.74
N PRO A 80 22.79 8.84 0.52
CA PRO A 80 22.46 7.64 -0.23
C PRO A 80 23.69 6.87 -0.74
N ALA A 81 24.89 7.46 -0.68
CA ALA A 81 26.14 6.79 -1.03
C ALA A 81 26.84 6.16 0.20
N ASP A 82 26.31 6.39 1.41
CA ASP A 82 26.87 5.78 2.61
C ASP A 82 26.54 4.28 2.65
N THR A 83 27.60 3.47 2.70
CA THR A 83 27.55 2.00 2.61
C THR A 83 27.95 1.34 3.93
N ARG A 84 28.00 2.11 5.02
CA ARG A 84 28.43 1.65 6.34
C ARG A 84 27.27 1.23 7.24
#